data_AF-A0A954RVQ1-F1
#
_entry.id   AF-A0A954RVQ1-F1
#
_cell.length_a   1.000
_cell.length_b   1.000
_cell.length_c   1.000
_cell.angle_alpha   90.00
_cell.angle_beta   90.00
_cell.angle_gamma   90.00
#
_symmetry.space_group_name_H-M   'P 1'
#
loop_
_entity.id
_entity.type
_entity.pdbx_description
1 polymer ?
#
loop_
_entity_poly.entity_id
_entity_poly.type
_entity_poly.pdbx_seq_one_letter_code
_entity_poly.pdbx_strand_id
1 'polypeptide(L)'
;EPEPFNLTAHKGELVAGHNVLAIQGLNASPADASFLVLPELTGGVALIAENPFYFESATPGAINATPTSQGKVADTRFDPDRGIYDAPLQVTVSTETAGATIRYTTDGSEPTETHGTIYAGPITVNATTTLRAAAFRTGYDPTNIDTHTYVLPDSVLAQAPGNSAPGWPAGSVN
;
A
#
# COMPACT_ATOMS: atom_id res chain seq x y z
N GLU A 1 4.78 40.45 -4.14
CA GLU A 1 4.75 39.00 -4.43
C GLU A 1 5.78 38.72 -5.51
N PRO A 2 6.46 37.55 -5.49
CA PRO A 2 7.36 37.19 -6.57
C PRO A 2 6.60 37.07 -7.89
N GLU A 3 7.18 37.58 -8.98
CA GLU A 3 6.61 37.45 -10.32
C GLU A 3 7.06 36.11 -10.93
N PRO A 4 6.12 35.23 -11.33
CA PRO A 4 6.47 33.95 -11.92
C PRO A 4 6.90 34.13 -13.39
N PHE A 5 8.01 33.50 -13.77
CA PHE A 5 8.47 33.43 -15.15
C PHE A 5 8.58 31.97 -15.62
N ASN A 6 7.88 31.61 -16.70
CA ASN A 6 7.83 30.23 -17.17
C ASN A 6 8.97 29.91 -18.16
N LEU A 7 9.92 29.09 -17.73
CA LEU A 7 11.09 28.67 -18.51
C LEU A 7 10.88 27.37 -19.31
N THR A 8 9.67 26.79 -19.33
CA THR A 8 9.42 25.44 -19.88
C THR A 8 9.85 25.30 -21.35
N ALA A 9 9.65 26.35 -22.16
CA ALA A 9 10.01 26.34 -23.58
C ALA A 9 11.53 26.17 -23.81
N HIS A 10 12.36 26.57 -22.85
CA HIS A 10 13.82 26.50 -22.92
C HIS A 10 14.41 25.20 -22.39
N LYS A 11 13.58 24.21 -22.01
CA LYS A 11 14.05 22.90 -21.52
C LYS A 11 15.01 22.21 -22.49
N GLY A 12 14.82 22.41 -23.80
CA GLY A 12 15.69 21.86 -24.85
C GLY A 12 17.09 22.47 -24.92
N GLU A 13 17.32 23.59 -24.23
CA GLU A 13 18.63 24.26 -24.16
C GLU A 13 19.52 23.69 -23.05
N LEU A 14 18.96 22.88 -22.16
CA LEU A 14 19.71 22.23 -21.08
C LEU A 14 20.66 21.18 -21.64
N VAL A 15 21.91 21.22 -21.19
CA VAL A 15 22.94 20.23 -21.55
C VAL A 15 23.23 19.30 -20.37
N ALA A 16 23.77 18.12 -20.67
CA ALA A 16 24.28 17.23 -19.63
C ALA A 16 25.44 17.92 -18.88
N GLY A 17 25.36 17.95 -17.55
CA GLY A 17 26.36 18.60 -16.69
C GLY A 17 25.93 19.99 -16.24
N HIS A 18 26.86 20.95 -16.25
CA HIS A 18 26.65 22.28 -15.68
C HIS A 18 25.84 23.17 -16.64
N ASN A 19 24.80 23.81 -16.11
CA ASN A 19 23.99 24.80 -16.81
C ASN A 19 24.06 26.12 -16.03
N VAL A 20 23.91 27.25 -16.72
CA VAL A 20 23.96 28.60 -16.12
C VAL A 20 22.64 29.32 -16.40
N LEU A 21 21.95 29.74 -15.34
CA LEU A 21 20.81 30.66 -15.43
C LEU A 21 21.29 32.08 -15.13
N ALA A 22 21.18 32.97 -16.11
CA ALA A 22 21.47 34.39 -15.95
C ALA A 22 20.16 35.18 -15.75
N ILE A 23 20.10 36.00 -14.71
CA ILE A 23 18.94 36.85 -14.39
C ILE A 23 19.42 38.29 -14.41
N GLN A 24 18.83 39.10 -15.30
CA GLN A 24 19.09 40.53 -15.39
C GLN A 24 17.91 41.30 -14.80
N GLY A 25 18.12 42.00 -13.70
CA GLY A 25 17.15 42.94 -13.17
C GLY A 25 17.56 44.39 -13.49
N LEU A 26 16.58 45.22 -13.85
CA LEU A 26 16.78 46.63 -14.15
C LEU A 26 16.28 47.47 -12.97
N ASN A 27 17.09 48.42 -12.52
CA ASN A 27 16.67 49.39 -11.52
C ASN A 27 16.02 50.61 -12.20
N ALA A 28 14.98 51.20 -11.60
CA ALA A 28 14.23 52.30 -12.21
C ALA A 28 15.08 53.57 -12.40
N SER A 29 16.07 53.78 -11.54
CA SER A 29 17.12 54.78 -11.72
C SER A 29 18.43 54.37 -11.02
N PRO A 30 19.58 54.97 -11.39
CA PRO A 30 20.84 54.75 -10.67
C PRO A 30 20.83 55.20 -9.21
N ALA A 31 19.85 56.02 -8.80
CA ALA A 31 19.70 56.57 -7.46
C ALA A 31 18.64 55.84 -6.62
N ASP A 32 17.98 54.84 -7.17
CA ASP A 32 16.98 54.08 -6.44
C ASP A 32 17.67 53.11 -5.48
N ALA A 33 17.44 53.33 -4.19
CA ALA A 33 18.04 52.55 -3.09
C ALA A 33 17.37 51.18 -2.89
N SER A 34 16.26 50.91 -3.57
CA SER A 34 15.43 49.73 -3.33
C SER A 34 15.42 48.79 -4.54
N PHE A 35 16.52 48.06 -4.73
CA PHE A 35 16.56 46.92 -5.65
C PHE A 35 16.68 45.62 -4.86
N LEU A 36 15.60 44.83 -4.85
CA LEU A 36 15.55 43.52 -4.20
C LEU A 36 15.25 42.44 -5.24
N VAL A 37 16.15 41.47 -5.40
CA VAL A 37 15.95 40.29 -6.24
C VAL A 37 16.30 39.05 -5.43
N LEU A 38 15.33 38.14 -5.31
CA LEU A 38 15.48 36.82 -4.69
C LEU A 38 14.99 35.78 -5.69
N PRO A 39 15.87 35.27 -6.57
CA PRO A 39 15.45 34.33 -7.59
C PRO A 39 15.28 32.93 -6.99
N GLU A 40 14.17 32.30 -7.29
CA GLU A 40 13.93 30.90 -6.98
C GLU A 40 13.71 30.14 -8.29
N LEU A 41 14.53 29.10 -8.52
CA LEU A 41 14.37 28.21 -9.67
C LEU A 41 13.76 26.90 -9.19
N THR A 42 12.51 26.66 -9.57
CA THR A 42 11.83 25.40 -9.33
C THR A 42 11.79 24.59 -10.62
N GLY A 43 12.40 23.40 -10.61
CA GLY A 43 12.32 22.43 -11.70
C GLY A 43 11.45 21.25 -11.29
N GLY A 44 10.76 20.65 -12.26
CA GLY A 44 10.00 19.43 -12.05
C GLY A 44 9.94 18.61 -13.33
N VAL A 45 9.93 17.28 -13.18
CA VAL A 45 9.50 16.38 -14.24
C VAL A 45 7.99 16.25 -14.13
N ALA A 46 7.27 16.63 -15.19
CA ALA A 46 5.89 16.19 -15.34
C ALA A 46 5.93 14.68 -15.56
N LEU A 47 5.42 13.91 -14.60
CA LEU A 47 5.16 12.50 -14.79
C LEU A 47 3.97 12.38 -15.74
N ILE A 48 4.25 12.41 -17.03
CA ILE A 48 3.29 12.02 -18.07
C ILE A 48 3.28 10.50 -18.13
N ALA A 49 2.62 9.84 -17.17
CA ALA A 49 2.27 8.45 -17.38
C ALA A 49 0.98 8.38 -18.19
N GLU A 50 0.94 7.45 -19.14
CA GLU A 50 -0.28 7.13 -19.87
C GLU A 50 -1.37 6.55 -18.95
N ASN A 51 -0.97 6.01 -17.79
CA ASN A 51 -1.86 5.44 -16.77
C ASN A 51 -1.65 6.10 -15.39
N PRO A 52 -2.72 6.24 -14.57
CA PRO A 52 -2.59 6.70 -13.19
C PRO A 52 -1.67 5.81 -12.37
N PHE A 53 -0.96 6.42 -11.42
CA PHE A 53 -0.07 5.75 -10.48
C PHE A 53 -0.18 6.38 -9.10
N TYR A 54 0.34 5.69 -8.09
CA TYR A 54 0.35 6.15 -6.71
C TYR A 54 1.79 6.23 -6.18
N PHE A 55 2.02 7.18 -5.28
CA PHE A 55 3.27 7.27 -4.53
C PHE A 55 3.12 6.53 -3.21
N GLU A 56 3.98 5.54 -2.98
CA GLU A 56 4.01 4.79 -1.72
C GLU A 56 4.61 5.61 -0.56
N SER A 57 5.40 6.64 -0.87
CA SER A 57 6.07 7.50 0.10
C SER A 57 5.82 8.97 -0.19
N ALA A 58 5.30 9.70 0.80
CA ALA A 58 5.14 11.14 0.71
C ALA A 58 6.51 11.84 0.66
N THR A 59 6.62 12.91 -0.15
CA THR A 59 7.83 13.74 -0.20
C THR A 59 7.55 15.23 0.15
N PRO A 60 7.10 15.55 1.38
CA PRO A 60 6.78 16.94 1.73
C PRO A 60 7.97 17.87 1.53
N GLY A 61 7.79 18.94 0.76
CA GLY A 61 8.84 19.93 0.50
C GLY A 61 9.95 19.48 -0.46
N ALA A 62 9.87 18.27 -1.02
CA ALA A 62 10.81 17.76 -2.02
C ALA A 62 10.09 17.39 -3.32
N ILE A 63 10.86 17.12 -4.38
CA ILE A 63 10.32 16.60 -5.64
C ILE A 63 9.91 15.13 -5.43
N ASN A 64 8.73 14.75 -5.90
CA ASN A 64 8.26 13.36 -5.87
C ASN A 64 9.23 12.43 -6.61
N ALA A 65 9.52 11.27 -6.01
CA ALA A 65 10.29 10.21 -6.64
C ALA A 65 9.50 9.55 -7.80
N THR A 66 10.14 8.69 -8.59
CA THR A 66 9.43 7.89 -9.60
C THR A 66 8.40 6.99 -8.92
N PRO A 67 7.12 7.02 -9.35
CA PRO A 67 6.08 6.17 -8.77
C PRO A 67 6.35 4.70 -9.09
N THR A 68 6.03 3.82 -8.15
CA THR A 68 6.26 2.37 -8.25
C THR A 68 4.97 1.55 -8.42
N SER A 69 3.81 2.16 -8.14
CA SER A 69 2.53 1.47 -8.02
C SER A 69 1.47 1.97 -9.01
N GLN A 70 0.78 1.05 -9.66
CA GLN A 70 -0.33 1.30 -10.59
C GLN A 70 -1.69 1.41 -9.89
N GLY A 71 -1.73 1.26 -8.57
CA GLY A 71 -2.97 1.23 -7.80
C GLY A 71 -2.88 0.30 -6.61
N LYS A 72 -3.95 0.31 -5.82
CA LYS A 72 -4.16 -0.67 -4.76
C LYS A 72 -4.97 -1.85 -5.28
N VAL A 73 -4.59 -3.07 -4.90
CA VAL A 73 -5.42 -4.25 -5.09
C VAL A 73 -6.73 -4.08 -4.31
N ALA A 74 -7.85 -4.40 -4.95
CA ALA A 74 -9.16 -4.39 -4.34
C ALA A 74 -9.22 -5.35 -3.15
N ASP A 75 -9.90 -4.89 -2.12
CA ASP A 75 -9.97 -5.55 -0.82
C ASP A 75 -10.50 -6.99 -0.90
N THR A 76 -10.11 -7.85 0.04
CA THR A 76 -10.56 -9.24 0.00
C THR A 76 -11.99 -9.38 0.52
N ARG A 77 -12.71 -10.39 0.03
CA ARG A 77 -14.09 -10.69 0.42
C ARG A 77 -14.19 -12.16 0.79
N PHE A 78 -14.81 -12.44 1.93
CA PHE A 78 -15.03 -13.78 2.44
C PHE A 78 -16.51 -14.13 2.39
N ASP A 79 -16.82 -15.36 2.02
CA ASP A 79 -18.16 -15.92 2.12
C ASP A 79 -18.10 -17.39 2.56
N PRO A 80 -18.79 -17.78 3.64
CA PRO A 80 -19.59 -16.92 4.53
C PRO A 80 -18.73 -15.97 5.38
N ASP A 81 -19.36 -14.96 5.99
CA ASP A 81 -18.67 -14.02 6.90
C ASP A 81 -18.14 -14.73 8.16
N ARG A 82 -17.21 -14.11 8.88
CA ARG A 82 -16.69 -14.64 10.14
C ARG A 82 -17.81 -14.81 11.17
N GLY A 83 -17.67 -15.79 12.06
CA GLY A 83 -18.68 -16.02 13.09
C GLY A 83 -18.62 -17.38 13.76
N ILE A 84 -19.69 -17.69 14.47
CA ILE A 84 -19.91 -18.98 15.14
C ILE A 84 -20.77 -19.85 14.22
N TYR A 85 -20.33 -21.09 14.00
CA TYR A 85 -21.00 -22.06 13.16
C TYR A 85 -21.10 -23.42 13.87
N ASP A 86 -22.26 -24.06 13.77
CA ASP A 86 -22.52 -25.36 14.39
C ASP A 86 -22.09 -26.55 13.50
N ALA A 87 -21.58 -26.28 12.29
CA ALA A 87 -21.14 -27.29 11.34
C ALA A 87 -19.90 -26.84 10.54
N PRO A 88 -19.10 -27.78 10.00
CA PRO A 88 -18.05 -27.47 9.05
C PRO A 88 -18.57 -26.67 7.85
N LEU A 89 -17.75 -25.74 7.37
CA LEU A 89 -18.09 -24.82 6.29
C LEU A 89 -16.99 -24.76 5.23
N GLN A 90 -17.39 -24.31 4.05
CA GLN A 90 -16.49 -23.98 2.95
C GLN A 90 -16.42 -22.46 2.84
N VAL A 91 -15.24 -21.90 3.05
CA VAL A 91 -15.00 -20.46 2.96
C VAL A 91 -14.41 -20.12 1.61
N THR A 92 -15.04 -19.22 0.89
CA THR A 92 -14.52 -18.65 -0.35
C THR A 92 -13.87 -17.30 -0.08
N VAL A 93 -12.80 -17.00 -0.83
CA VAL A 93 -12.09 -15.72 -0.74
C VAL A 93 -11.99 -15.14 -2.14
N SER A 94 -12.33 -13.88 -2.33
CA SER A 94 -12.30 -13.21 -3.63
C SER A 94 -11.74 -11.79 -3.54
N THR A 95 -11.35 -11.25 -4.69
CA THR A 95 -10.98 -9.84 -4.89
C THR A 95 -11.48 -9.42 -6.27
N GLU A 96 -11.92 -8.17 -6.40
CA GLU A 96 -12.36 -7.60 -7.68
C GLU A 96 -11.19 -7.30 -8.63
N THR A 97 -9.95 -7.37 -8.15
CA THR A 97 -8.77 -7.13 -8.99
C THR A 97 -8.43 -8.36 -9.82
N ALA A 98 -8.78 -8.32 -11.10
CA ALA A 98 -8.43 -9.36 -12.07
C ALA A 98 -6.91 -9.59 -12.12
N GLY A 99 -6.51 -10.87 -12.09
CA GLY A 99 -5.10 -11.27 -12.12
C GLY A 99 -4.35 -11.11 -10.79
N ALA A 100 -5.02 -10.69 -9.71
CA ALA A 100 -4.43 -10.75 -8.37
C ALA A 100 -4.38 -12.20 -7.85
N THR A 101 -3.31 -12.52 -7.14
CA THR A 101 -3.14 -13.78 -6.42
C THR A 101 -3.51 -13.58 -4.96
N ILE A 102 -4.51 -14.32 -4.47
CA ILE A 102 -4.86 -14.34 -3.04
C ILE A 102 -4.00 -15.41 -2.36
N ARG A 103 -3.39 -15.06 -1.22
CA ARG A 103 -2.75 -16.01 -0.32
C ARG A 103 -3.38 -15.95 1.06
N TYR A 104 -3.38 -17.08 1.76
CA TYR A 104 -3.94 -17.19 3.09
C TYR A 104 -3.11 -18.05 4.04
N THR A 105 -3.36 -17.90 5.33
CA THR A 105 -2.79 -18.70 6.41
C THR A 105 -3.88 -19.05 7.41
N THR A 106 -3.73 -20.19 8.10
CA THR A 106 -4.66 -20.67 9.14
C THR A 106 -3.99 -20.86 10.50
N ASP A 107 -2.69 -20.61 10.59
CA ASP A 107 -1.86 -20.73 11.78
C ASP A 107 -1.69 -19.38 12.52
N GLY A 108 -2.36 -18.33 12.03
CA GLY A 108 -2.26 -16.97 12.55
C GLY A 108 -1.08 -16.16 12.04
N SER A 109 -0.17 -16.73 11.23
CA SER A 109 0.94 -15.98 10.61
C SER A 109 0.47 -15.04 9.50
N GLU A 110 1.27 -14.04 9.14
CA GLU A 110 0.90 -13.03 8.13
C GLU A 110 1.08 -13.61 6.70
N PRO A 111 0.04 -13.67 5.84
CA PRO A 111 0.28 -13.97 4.43
C PRO A 111 1.09 -12.85 3.78
N THR A 112 2.10 -13.21 3.00
CA THR A 112 2.91 -12.27 2.19
C THR A 112 2.92 -12.75 0.75
N GLU A 113 3.54 -12.02 -0.17
CA GLU A 113 3.64 -12.44 -1.58
C GLU A 113 4.36 -13.80 -1.74
N THR A 114 5.19 -14.19 -0.77
CA THR A 114 5.96 -15.43 -0.75
C THR A 114 5.58 -16.40 0.38
N HIS A 115 4.79 -15.98 1.36
CA HIS A 115 4.36 -16.79 2.51
C HIS A 115 2.84 -17.05 2.51
N GLY A 116 2.45 -18.26 2.88
CA GLY A 116 1.05 -18.70 2.91
C GLY A 116 0.62 -19.47 1.67
N THR A 117 -0.55 -20.10 1.76
CA THR A 117 -1.11 -20.96 0.71
C THR A 117 -1.81 -20.12 -0.35
N ILE A 118 -1.55 -20.39 -1.63
CA ILE A 118 -2.26 -19.75 -2.74
C ILE A 118 -3.71 -20.26 -2.75
N TYR A 119 -4.66 -19.33 -2.75
CA TYR A 119 -6.08 -19.67 -2.85
C TYR A 119 -6.40 -20.20 -4.26
N ALA A 120 -6.88 -21.45 -4.32
CA ALA A 120 -7.23 -22.13 -5.57
C ALA A 120 -8.68 -22.68 -5.58
N GLY A 121 -9.43 -22.47 -4.51
CA GLY A 121 -10.78 -22.99 -4.33
C GLY A 121 -11.23 -22.85 -2.87
N PRO A 122 -12.49 -23.22 -2.56
CA PRO A 122 -13.03 -23.09 -1.21
C PRO A 122 -12.16 -23.75 -0.14
N ILE A 123 -11.97 -23.06 0.98
CA ILE A 123 -11.19 -23.50 2.14
C ILE A 123 -12.11 -24.23 3.09
N THR A 124 -11.80 -25.49 3.40
CA THR A 124 -12.58 -26.26 4.35
C THR A 124 -12.20 -25.87 5.77
N VAL A 125 -13.19 -25.44 6.56
CA VAL A 125 -13.06 -25.14 7.98
C VAL A 125 -13.88 -26.16 8.76
N ASN A 126 -13.19 -27.09 9.44
CA ASN A 126 -13.79 -28.19 10.20
C ASN A 126 -13.52 -28.10 11.72
N ALA A 127 -12.79 -27.08 12.16
CA ALA A 127 -12.55 -26.72 13.55
C ALA A 127 -12.37 -25.21 13.66
N THR A 128 -12.36 -24.67 14.89
CA THR A 128 -12.10 -23.24 15.12
C THR A 128 -10.82 -22.81 14.43
N THR A 129 -10.92 -21.88 13.47
CA THR A 129 -9.84 -21.49 12.56
C THR A 129 -9.76 -19.98 12.45
N THR A 130 -8.56 -19.43 12.64
CA THR A 130 -8.23 -18.05 12.31
C THR A 130 -7.68 -18.02 10.89
N LEU A 131 -8.51 -17.61 9.94
CA LEU A 131 -8.13 -17.47 8.54
C LEU A 131 -7.67 -16.03 8.27
N ARG A 132 -6.42 -15.85 7.84
CA ARG A 132 -5.89 -14.55 7.41
C ARG A 132 -5.63 -14.59 5.92
N ALA A 133 -6.02 -13.56 5.17
CA ALA A 133 -5.77 -13.48 3.72
C ALA A 133 -5.31 -12.10 3.28
N ALA A 134 -4.53 -12.06 2.19
CA ALA A 134 -4.16 -10.86 1.47
C ALA A 134 -4.06 -11.15 -0.03
N ALA A 135 -4.29 -10.14 -0.87
CA ALA A 135 -4.21 -10.25 -2.32
C ALA A 135 -3.05 -9.42 -2.88
N PHE A 136 -2.33 -10.01 -3.84
CA PHE A 136 -1.09 -9.49 -4.41
C PHE A 136 -1.20 -9.42 -5.93
N ARG A 137 -0.69 -8.34 -6.54
CA ARG A 137 -0.57 -8.21 -7.98
C ARG A 137 0.69 -7.41 -8.32
N THR A 138 1.51 -7.93 -9.22
CA THR A 138 2.74 -7.25 -9.63
C THR A 138 2.47 -5.84 -10.13
N GLY A 139 3.20 -4.87 -9.58
CA GLY A 139 3.05 -3.44 -9.90
C GLY A 139 1.87 -2.74 -9.20
N TYR A 140 1.20 -3.39 -8.25
CA TYR A 140 0.14 -2.81 -7.42
C TYR A 140 0.49 -2.96 -5.94
N ASP A 141 0.00 -2.04 -5.12
CA ASP A 141 0.07 -2.17 -3.67
C ASP A 141 -0.85 -3.32 -3.22
N PRO A 142 -0.36 -4.25 -2.39
CA PRO A 142 -1.19 -5.36 -1.91
C PRO A 142 -2.33 -4.86 -1.02
N THR A 143 -3.32 -5.72 -0.78
CA THR A 143 -4.31 -5.44 0.28
C THR A 143 -3.63 -5.42 1.65
N ASN A 144 -4.29 -4.81 2.63
CA ASN A 144 -4.04 -5.16 4.02
C ASN A 144 -4.36 -6.65 4.26
N ILE A 145 -3.94 -7.16 5.41
CA ILE A 145 -4.28 -8.52 5.82
C ILE A 145 -5.65 -8.48 6.49
N ASP A 146 -6.61 -9.19 5.90
CA ASP A 146 -7.93 -9.39 6.50
C ASP A 146 -7.93 -10.66 7.35
N THR A 147 -8.58 -10.60 8.52
CA THR A 147 -8.65 -11.72 9.47
C THR A 147 -10.10 -12.09 9.74
N HIS A 148 -10.45 -13.33 9.42
CA HIS A 148 -11.74 -13.95 9.68
C HIS A 148 -11.57 -15.16 10.59
N THR A 149 -12.16 -15.10 11.77
CA THR A 149 -12.18 -16.24 12.70
C THR A 149 -13.52 -16.94 12.61
N TYR A 150 -13.47 -18.24 12.34
CA TYR A 150 -14.62 -19.12 12.33
C TYR A 150 -14.55 -20.00 13.56
N VAL A 151 -15.55 -19.92 14.44
CA VAL A 151 -15.59 -20.64 15.71
C VAL A 151 -16.58 -21.79 15.58
N LEU A 152 -16.12 -23.01 15.80
CA LEU A 152 -16.96 -24.22 15.83
C LEU A 152 -17.01 -24.74 17.26
N PRO A 153 -18.09 -24.49 18.03
CA PRO A 153 -18.14 -24.80 19.46
C PRO A 153 -17.84 -26.26 19.80
N ASP A 154 -18.30 -27.21 18.98
CA ASP A 154 -18.02 -28.63 19.18
C ASP A 154 -16.52 -28.96 19.09
N SER A 155 -15.78 -28.24 18.24
CA SER A 155 -14.32 -28.37 18.17
C SER A 155 -13.63 -27.78 19.39
N VAL A 156 -14.25 -26.80 20.05
CA VAL A 156 -13.75 -26.21 21.31
C VAL A 156 -13.99 -27.16 22.47
N LEU A 157 -15.16 -27.82 22.52
CA LEU A 157 -15.47 -28.84 23.54
C LEU A 157 -14.53 -30.05 23.45
N ALA A 158 -14.12 -30.42 22.23
CA ALA A 158 -13.16 -31.49 21.99
C ALA A 158 -11.68 -31.08 22.14
N GLN A 159 -11.39 -29.80 22.41
CA GLN A 159 -10.02 -29.33 22.56
C GLN A 159 -9.41 -29.92 23.83
N ALA A 160 -8.49 -30.89 23.66
CA ALA A 160 -7.82 -31.53 24.78
C ALA A 160 -7.07 -30.48 25.64
N PRO A 161 -7.06 -30.62 26.99
CA PRO A 161 -6.23 -29.78 27.83
C PRO A 161 -4.76 -29.93 27.41
N GLY A 162 -4.20 -28.89 26.82
CA GLY A 162 -2.82 -28.88 26.29
C GLY A 162 -2.70 -28.65 24.77
N ASN A 163 -3.80 -28.66 24.02
CA ASN A 163 -3.80 -28.25 22.60
C ASN A 163 -4.25 -26.79 22.43
N SER A 164 -3.84 -25.94 23.37
CA SER A 164 -4.16 -24.52 23.35
C SER A 164 -3.38 -23.81 22.24
N ALA A 165 -3.96 -22.75 21.68
CA ALA A 165 -3.24 -21.91 20.72
C ALA A 165 -1.90 -21.42 21.32
N PRO A 166 -0.84 -21.27 20.52
CA PRO A 166 0.43 -20.72 21.01
C PRO A 166 0.22 -19.42 21.79
N GLY A 167 0.72 -19.35 23.02
CA GLY A 167 0.56 -18.19 23.92
C GLY A 167 -0.62 -18.25 24.88
N TRP A 168 -1.40 -19.35 24.92
CA TRP A 168 -2.41 -19.54 25.95
C TRP A 168 -1.79 -19.58 27.36
N PRO A 169 -2.36 -18.88 28.36
CA PRO A 169 -1.83 -18.90 29.71
C PRO A 169 -1.87 -20.32 30.28
N ALA A 170 -0.70 -20.84 30.65
CA ALA A 170 -0.54 -22.19 31.21
C ALA A 170 -0.80 -22.28 32.72
N GLY A 171 -1.22 -21.18 33.35
CA GLY A 171 -1.44 -21.09 34.79
C GLY A 171 -2.90 -21.31 35.18
N SER A 172 -3.12 -21.98 36.32
CA SER A 172 -4.40 -21.94 37.03
C SER A 172 -4.71 -20.48 37.40
N VAL A 173 -5.85 -19.95 36.95
CA VAL A 173 -6.46 -18.75 37.52
C VAL A 173 -7.36 -19.15 38.69
N ASN A 174 -6.79 -19.84 39.67
CA ASN A 174 -7.34 -20.14 40.99
C ASN A 174 -6.17 -20.52 41.90
#